data_AF-A0AAW2YN82-F1
#
_entry.id   AF-A0AAW2YN82-F1
#
_cell.length_a   1.000
_cell.length_b   1.000
_cell.length_c   1.000
_cell.angle_alpha   90.00
_cell.angle_beta   90.00
_cell.angle_gamma   90.00
#
_symmetry.space_group_name_H-M   'P 1'
#
loop_
_entity.id
_entity.type
_entity.pdbx_description
1 polymer ?
#
loop_
_entity_poly.entity_id
_entity_poly.type
_entity_poly.pdbx_seq_one_letter_code
_entity_poly.pdbx_strand_id
1 'polypeptide(L)'
;MLRSEDMSLVQLTMQREAAHDTIAVFGELGIIEFKDLSSHLNAYQRQYANEVKRCEELERAIRFFEKQLKASEVSRVTLSSVGVEEPPQYTGDMFSLETSFGEKEQELIQMESSLEQMLSEKNRSEELIYVIKHGENLLRTDDELSIGENSDDDMSSPEVGRPIISTGNTLDHLTGVIPRSKIITFITLCNRITRGNLVPKFSEIPEKLYDEKTNQLVDKSVFTLFVPQSSKLMITKICDLIGANLHVYPSQDVLQAQRKLHLQINQLEQTIDSTKMRRNDLLSDINTHIESYKYRIASEKLIYNTLNLLDYNIQGSVIAEGWTPTKHLDLIRSKLDQARVTSGAQIESYMEELRTQQLPPTYFETNKFTACFQDIVSAYGVPRYKEINPALFTIITFPFLFAVMFGDWGHGLILTTFAISLCAFEKRLQKTADESELFNMIFHGRYVLLLMGLFSTFTGLIYNDVFGLTIDLFGTGYTFGAGRTGEFSDRTYPFGVDPAWYGTSNKLLFYNSLENENARKYDVV
;
A
#
# COMPACT_ATOMS: atom_id res chain seq x y z
N MET A 1 35.86 -8.67 8.77
CA MET A 1 35.35 -9.13 7.45
C MET A 1 35.88 -10.50 7.02
N LEU A 2 37.19 -10.80 7.06
CA LEU A 2 37.73 -12.08 6.57
C LEU A 2 37.12 -13.32 7.27
N ARG A 3 36.84 -13.21 8.56
CA ARG A 3 36.13 -14.21 9.37
C ARG A 3 35.08 -13.49 10.22
N SER A 4 34.17 -14.27 10.80
CA SER A 4 33.15 -13.75 11.71
C SER A 4 33.76 -13.22 13.00
N GLU A 5 33.06 -12.29 13.64
CA GLU A 5 33.47 -11.71 14.91
C GLU A 5 33.45 -12.73 16.06
N ASP A 6 34.24 -12.47 17.10
CA ASP A 6 34.18 -13.24 18.35
C ASP A 6 32.87 -12.95 19.08
N MET A 7 32.18 -14.02 19.50
CA MET A 7 30.86 -13.95 20.12
C MET A 7 30.93 -14.52 21.52
N SER A 8 30.30 -13.82 22.46
CA SER A 8 30.15 -14.22 23.84
C SER A 8 28.66 -14.38 24.15
N LEU A 9 28.30 -15.47 24.84
CA LEU A 9 26.96 -15.63 25.40
C LEU A 9 26.90 -14.86 26.71
N VAL A 10 26.00 -13.89 26.82
CA VAL A 10 25.81 -13.11 28.04
C VAL A 10 24.48 -13.45 28.69
N GLN A 11 24.51 -13.54 30.02
CA GLN A 11 23.32 -13.59 30.85
C GLN A 11 23.16 -12.25 31.57
N LEU A 12 21.99 -11.65 31.40
CA LEU A 12 21.59 -10.41 32.02
C LEU A 12 20.55 -10.74 33.07
N THR A 13 20.77 -10.27 34.30
CA THR A 13 19.78 -10.36 35.37
C THR A 13 19.40 -8.96 35.79
N MET A 14 18.09 -8.68 35.75
CA MET A 14 17.53 -7.37 36.01
C MET A 14 16.23 -7.48 36.81
N GLN A 15 15.77 -6.38 37.40
CA GLN A 15 14.45 -6.31 38.02
C GLN A 15 13.36 -6.17 36.96
N ARG A 16 12.16 -6.65 37.27
CA ARG A 16 11.00 -6.53 36.37
C ARG A 16 10.69 -5.09 35.96
N GLU A 17 10.88 -4.13 36.87
CA GLU A 17 10.62 -2.70 36.63
C GLU A 17 11.62 -2.11 35.61
N ALA A 18 12.89 -2.54 35.67
CA ALA A 18 13.93 -2.08 34.76
C ALA A 18 13.92 -2.81 33.40
N ALA A 19 13.17 -3.92 33.28
CA ALA A 19 13.25 -4.78 32.11
C ALA A 19 12.80 -4.09 30.81
N HIS A 20 11.72 -3.32 30.86
CA HIS A 20 11.22 -2.59 29.69
C HIS A 20 12.22 -1.55 29.18
N ASP A 21 12.69 -0.67 30.08
CA ASP A 21 13.69 0.36 29.74
C ASP A 21 15.02 -0.23 29.26
N THR A 22 15.44 -1.34 29.87
CA THR A 22 16.68 -2.03 29.48
C THR A 22 16.59 -2.59 28.06
N ILE A 23 15.46 -3.24 27.71
CA ILE A 23 15.23 -3.75 26.36
C ILE A 23 15.09 -2.61 25.36
N ALA A 24 14.48 -1.47 25.73
CA ALA A 24 14.41 -0.30 24.87
C ALA A 24 15.81 0.24 24.52
N VAL A 25 16.67 0.42 25.54
CA VAL A 25 18.06 0.87 25.34
C VAL A 25 18.86 -0.13 24.51
N PHE A 26 18.69 -1.43 24.75
CA PHE A 26 19.37 -2.45 23.94
C PHE A 26 18.83 -2.56 22.51
N GLY A 27 17.54 -2.28 22.31
CA GLY A 27 16.93 -2.18 20.98
C GLY A 27 17.51 -1.03 20.16
N GLU A 28 17.81 0.11 20.79
CA GLU A 28 18.50 1.24 20.13
C GLU A 28 19.94 0.91 19.74
N LEU A 29 20.64 0.10 20.56
CA LEU A 29 21.99 -0.35 20.24
C LEU A 29 22.02 -1.37 19.11
N GLY A 30 21.09 -2.34 19.12
CA GLY A 30 20.98 -3.39 18.09
C GLY A 30 22.15 -4.38 18.06
N ILE A 31 22.81 -4.64 19.20
CA ILE A 31 24.04 -5.45 19.29
C ILE A 31 23.81 -6.85 19.88
N ILE A 32 22.68 -7.06 20.58
CA ILE A 32 22.38 -8.30 21.29
C ILE A 32 21.30 -9.09 20.55
N GLU A 33 21.57 -10.36 20.27
CA GLU A 33 20.57 -11.32 19.79
C GLU A 33 20.03 -12.14 20.98
N PHE A 34 18.80 -11.87 21.40
CA PHE A 34 18.17 -12.58 22.52
C PHE A 34 17.78 -14.01 22.14
N LYS A 35 18.03 -14.93 23.08
CA LYS A 35 17.63 -16.33 22.97
C LYS A 35 16.27 -16.54 23.64
N ASP A 36 15.43 -17.39 23.04
CA ASP A 36 14.14 -17.74 23.63
C ASP A 36 14.30 -18.72 24.80
N LEU A 37 14.27 -18.19 26.02
CA LEU A 37 14.27 -18.97 27.26
C LEU A 37 12.89 -19.57 27.56
N SER A 38 11.84 -18.92 27.04
CA SER A 38 10.43 -19.27 27.25
C SER A 38 9.85 -20.23 26.19
N SER A 39 10.71 -20.90 25.41
CA SER A 39 10.29 -21.75 24.28
C SER A 39 9.31 -22.89 24.62
N HIS A 40 9.22 -23.26 25.90
CA HIS A 40 8.26 -24.24 26.42
C HIS A 40 6.81 -23.71 26.54
N LEU A 41 6.62 -22.39 26.44
CA LEU A 41 5.32 -21.73 26.52
C LEU A 41 4.81 -21.34 25.14
N ASN A 42 3.51 -21.57 24.92
CA ASN A 42 2.82 -21.05 23.74
C ASN A 42 2.70 -19.52 23.80
N ALA A 43 2.58 -18.85 22.65
CA ALA A 43 2.50 -17.39 22.55
C ALA A 43 1.47 -16.74 23.48
N TYR A 44 0.29 -17.34 23.64
CA TYR A 44 -0.78 -16.84 24.52
C TYR A 44 -0.53 -17.03 26.02
N GLN A 45 0.37 -17.95 26.39
CA GLN A 45 0.72 -18.24 27.79
C GLN A 45 1.88 -17.37 28.29
N ARG A 46 2.51 -16.61 27.39
CA ARG A 46 3.62 -15.71 27.74
C ARG A 46 3.11 -14.51 28.52
N GLN A 47 3.97 -13.98 29.39
CA GLN A 47 3.63 -12.96 30.37
C GLN A 47 3.09 -11.66 29.74
N TYR A 48 3.62 -11.25 28.58
CA TYR A 48 3.26 -9.99 27.91
C TYR A 48 2.39 -10.21 26.66
N ALA A 49 1.65 -11.32 26.57
CA ALA A 49 0.81 -11.62 25.42
C ALA A 49 -0.34 -10.60 25.24
N ASN A 50 -0.88 -10.07 26.34
CA ASN A 50 -1.96 -9.08 26.30
C ASN A 50 -1.47 -7.73 25.78
N GLU A 51 -0.26 -7.33 26.15
CA GLU A 51 0.40 -6.10 25.74
C GLU A 51 0.75 -6.14 24.24
N VAL A 52 1.21 -7.28 23.73
CA VAL A 52 1.39 -7.48 22.28
C VAL A 52 0.04 -7.35 21.56
N LYS A 53 -1.01 -7.98 22.08
CA LYS A 53 -2.35 -7.88 21.50
C LYS A 53 -2.87 -6.43 21.48
N ARG A 54 -2.64 -5.66 22.55
CA ARG A 54 -2.98 -4.23 22.61
C ARG A 54 -2.27 -3.43 21.51
N CYS A 55 -0.97 -3.69 21.29
CA CYS A 55 -0.22 -3.06 20.21
C CYS A 55 -0.78 -3.44 18.82
N GLU A 56 -1.20 -4.69 18.62
CA GLU A 56 -1.84 -5.14 17.36
C GLU A 56 -3.20 -4.49 17.12
N GLU A 57 -3.99 -4.27 18.17
CA GLU A 57 -5.26 -3.53 18.09
C GLU A 57 -5.03 -2.06 17.70
N LEU A 58 -3.97 -1.43 18.23
CA LEU A 58 -3.56 -0.09 17.82
C LEU A 58 -3.05 -0.04 16.37
N GLU A 59 -2.26 -1.02 15.92
CA GLU A 59 -1.86 -1.13 14.51
C GLU A 59 -3.07 -1.27 13.58
N ARG A 60 -4.10 -2.02 14.01
CA ARG A 60 -5.37 -2.14 13.28
C ARG A 60 -6.08 -0.79 13.19
N ALA A 61 -6.15 -0.03 14.28
CA ALA A 61 -6.73 1.32 14.29
C ALA A 61 -5.98 2.27 13.35
N ILE A 62 -4.64 2.22 13.31
CA ILE A 62 -3.83 3.00 12.33
C ILE A 62 -4.20 2.63 10.90
N ARG A 63 -4.30 1.33 10.58
CA ARG A 63 -4.69 0.89 9.23
C ARG A 63 -6.09 1.38 8.85
N PHE A 64 -7.00 1.44 9.82
CA PHE A 64 -8.33 2.03 9.62
C PHE A 64 -8.21 3.53 9.28
N PHE A 65 -7.47 4.32 10.06
CA PHE A 65 -7.24 5.73 9.77
C PHE A 65 -6.55 5.95 8.42
N GLU A 66 -5.53 5.16 8.07
CA GLU A 66 -4.87 5.24 6.76
C GLU A 66 -5.82 4.96 5.60
N LYS A 67 -6.77 4.02 5.77
CA LYS A 67 -7.80 3.71 4.78
C LYS A 67 -8.76 4.89 4.61
N GLN A 68 -9.19 5.50 5.71
CA GLN A 68 -10.04 6.69 5.69
C GLN A 68 -9.32 7.89 5.06
N LEU A 69 -8.03 8.07 5.35
CA LEU A 69 -7.19 9.09 4.72
C LEU A 69 -7.07 8.89 3.21
N LYS A 70 -6.90 7.65 2.73
CA LYS A 70 -6.86 7.36 1.27
C LYS A 70 -8.20 7.62 0.58
N ALA A 71 -9.31 7.40 1.28
CA ALA A 71 -10.65 7.66 0.76
C ALA A 71 -10.98 9.16 0.73
N SER A 72 -10.30 9.96 1.57
CA SER A 72 -10.41 11.42 1.59
C SER A 72 -9.40 12.09 0.64
N GLU A 73 -9.72 13.26 0.11
CA GLU A 73 -8.79 14.09 -0.70
C GLU A 73 -7.72 14.82 0.15
N VAL A 74 -7.59 14.48 1.44
CA VAL A 74 -6.63 15.11 2.35
C VAL A 74 -5.21 14.64 2.00
N SER A 75 -4.33 15.60 1.68
CA SER A 75 -2.94 15.32 1.35
C SER A 75 -2.21 14.70 2.54
N ARG A 76 -1.62 13.52 2.34
CA ARG A 76 -0.81 12.82 3.36
C ARG A 76 0.42 13.64 3.71
N VAL A 77 0.64 13.87 5.01
CA VAL A 77 1.90 14.43 5.51
C VAL A 77 2.81 13.25 5.79
N THR A 78 3.70 12.93 4.86
CA THR A 78 4.76 11.94 5.08
C THR A 78 5.90 12.58 5.87
N LEU A 79 6.49 11.84 6.82
CA LEU A 79 7.69 12.22 7.60
C LEU A 79 8.84 12.77 6.73
N SER A 80 8.90 12.37 5.45
CA SER A 80 9.88 12.86 4.48
C SER A 80 9.78 14.35 4.16
N SER A 81 8.67 15.01 4.53
CA SER A 81 8.44 16.46 4.41
C SER A 81 8.96 17.29 5.59
N VAL A 82 9.16 16.66 6.77
CA VAL A 82 9.55 17.37 8.00
C VAL A 82 11.06 17.30 8.28
N GLY A 83 11.82 16.50 7.53
CA GLY A 83 13.29 16.50 7.63
C GLY A 83 13.82 16.08 9.01
N VAL A 84 13.03 15.32 9.77
CA VAL A 84 13.45 14.79 11.07
C VAL A 84 14.23 13.51 10.81
N GLU A 85 15.55 13.56 11.00
CA GLU A 85 16.46 12.40 10.91
C GLU A 85 16.32 11.46 12.13
N GLU A 86 15.62 11.90 13.17
CA GLU A 86 15.36 11.13 14.39
C GLU A 86 13.86 10.80 14.51
N PRO A 87 13.51 9.58 14.95
CA PRO A 87 12.12 9.23 15.15
C PRO A 87 11.50 10.17 16.22
N PRO A 88 10.34 10.80 15.94
CA PRO A 88 9.70 11.69 16.90
C PRO A 88 9.37 10.93 18.19
N GLN A 89 9.99 11.34 19.29
CA GLN A 89 9.78 10.76 20.61
C GLN A 89 8.41 11.20 21.15
N TYR A 90 7.42 10.32 21.09
CA TYR A 90 6.18 10.49 21.84
C TYR A 90 6.42 10.12 23.30
N THR A 91 6.30 11.10 24.20
CA THR A 91 6.51 10.95 25.66
C THR A 91 5.24 10.59 26.43
N GLY A 92 4.11 10.39 25.73
CA GLY A 92 2.85 10.04 26.37
C GLY A 92 2.74 8.55 26.71
N ASP A 93 1.92 8.25 27.72
CA ASP A 93 1.62 6.89 28.15
C ASP A 93 0.81 6.15 27.08
N MET A 94 1.12 4.88 26.84
CA MET A 94 0.43 4.02 25.87
C MET A 94 -1.07 3.94 26.15
N PHE A 95 -1.46 3.97 27.43
CA PHE A 95 -2.86 3.94 27.82
C PHE A 95 -3.64 5.19 27.37
N SER A 96 -2.98 6.36 27.41
CA SER A 96 -3.59 7.61 26.92
C SER A 96 -3.78 7.59 25.40
N LEU A 97 -2.84 6.95 24.69
CA LEU A 97 -2.90 6.75 23.25
C LEU A 97 -4.08 5.84 22.87
N GLU A 98 -4.24 4.71 23.57
CA GLU A 98 -5.36 3.78 23.36
C GLU A 98 -6.71 4.44 23.56
N THR A 99 -6.84 5.22 24.63
CA THR A 99 -8.08 5.96 24.92
C THR A 99 -8.38 6.96 23.79
N SER A 100 -7.38 7.76 23.41
CA SER A 100 -7.54 8.74 22.33
C SER A 100 -7.85 8.09 20.97
N PHE A 101 -7.22 6.97 20.65
CA PHE A 101 -7.47 6.24 19.40
C PHE A 101 -8.86 5.63 19.38
N GLY A 102 -9.30 5.03 20.49
CA GLY A 102 -10.64 4.49 20.64
C GLY A 102 -11.71 5.57 20.50
N GLU A 103 -11.53 6.73 21.14
CA GLU A 103 -12.43 7.88 21.01
C GLU A 103 -12.51 8.39 19.57
N LYS A 104 -11.36 8.59 18.91
CA LYS A 104 -11.29 9.05 17.51
C LYS A 104 -11.87 8.04 16.53
N GLU A 105 -11.64 6.74 16.73
CA GLU A 105 -12.21 5.68 15.92
C GLU A 105 -13.74 5.66 16.05
N GLN A 106 -14.26 5.72 17.28
CA GLN A 106 -15.70 5.77 17.52
C GLN A 106 -16.33 7.03 16.94
N GLU A 107 -15.70 8.20 17.12
CA GLU A 107 -16.18 9.47 16.57
C GLU A 107 -16.25 9.41 15.02
N LEU A 108 -15.23 8.86 14.36
CA LEU A 108 -15.22 8.69 12.90
C LEU A 108 -16.30 7.73 12.41
N ILE A 109 -16.47 6.57 13.06
CA ILE A 109 -17.52 5.61 12.71
C ILE A 109 -18.92 6.23 12.90
N GLN A 110 -19.11 6.96 14.00
CA GLN A 110 -20.37 7.66 14.26
C GLN A 110 -20.65 8.73 13.20
N MET A 111 -19.65 9.54 12.85
CA MET A 111 -19.78 10.54 11.77
C MET A 111 -20.08 9.91 10.42
N GLU A 112 -19.44 8.80 10.08
CA GLU A 112 -19.69 8.09 8.82
C GLU A 112 -21.12 7.57 8.76
N SER A 113 -21.60 6.91 9.83
CA SER A 113 -22.99 6.45 9.91
C SER A 113 -24.00 7.60 9.86
N SER A 114 -23.68 8.74 10.48
CA SER A 114 -24.53 9.94 10.46
C SER A 114 -24.56 10.59 9.09
N LEU A 115 -23.42 10.64 8.38
CA LEU A 115 -23.33 11.12 7.00
C LEU A 115 -24.15 10.25 6.05
N GLU A 116 -24.07 8.92 6.17
CA GLU A 116 -24.89 8.00 5.37
C GLU A 116 -26.39 8.24 5.59
N GLN A 117 -26.81 8.38 6.86
CA GLN A 117 -28.21 8.68 7.20
C GLN A 117 -28.66 10.03 6.61
N MET A 118 -27.88 11.09 6.79
CA MET A 118 -28.22 12.43 6.27
C MET A 118 -28.24 12.46 4.74
N LEU A 119 -27.32 11.77 4.07
CA LEU A 119 -27.31 11.64 2.61
C LEU A 119 -28.56 10.90 2.12
N SER A 120 -28.97 9.84 2.83
CA SER A 120 -30.20 9.11 2.50
C SER A 120 -31.46 9.95 2.66
N GLU A 121 -31.55 10.69 3.76
CA GLU A 121 -32.65 11.63 3.98
C GLU A 121 -32.67 12.77 2.96
N LYS A 122 -31.51 13.27 2.56
CA LYS A 122 -31.37 14.27 1.50
C LYS A 122 -31.87 13.71 0.17
N ASN A 123 -31.36 12.55 -0.27
CA ASN A 123 -31.78 11.90 -1.52
C ASN A 123 -33.30 11.68 -1.54
N ARG A 124 -33.87 11.19 -0.43
CA ARG A 124 -35.31 10.98 -0.29
C ARG A 124 -36.10 12.28 -0.43
N SER A 125 -35.58 13.38 0.14
CA SER A 125 -36.23 14.70 0.07
C SER A 125 -36.15 15.30 -1.34
N GLU A 126 -35.03 15.13 -2.04
CA GLU A 126 -34.87 15.53 -3.44
C GLU A 126 -35.81 14.75 -4.36
N GLU A 127 -35.87 13.43 -4.20
CA GLU A 127 -36.82 12.57 -4.93
C GLU A 127 -38.26 13.06 -4.73
N LEU A 128 -38.65 13.40 -3.51
CA LEU A 128 -39.98 13.91 -3.20
C LEU A 128 -40.27 15.25 -3.89
N ILE A 129 -39.29 16.15 -4.01
CA ILE A 129 -39.46 17.41 -4.77
C ILE A 129 -39.79 17.13 -6.24
N TYR A 130 -39.08 16.20 -6.88
CA TYR A 130 -39.38 15.81 -8.26
C TYR A 130 -40.74 15.13 -8.36
N VAL A 131 -41.11 14.27 -7.40
CA VAL A 131 -42.45 13.66 -7.35
C VAL A 131 -43.54 14.73 -7.26
N ILE A 132 -43.34 15.78 -6.46
CA ILE A 132 -44.33 16.86 -6.35
C ILE A 132 -44.40 17.68 -7.66
N LYS A 133 -43.25 18.08 -8.20
CA LYS A 133 -43.16 18.90 -9.43
C LYS A 133 -43.76 18.20 -10.65
N HIS A 134 -43.49 16.91 -10.80
CA HIS A 134 -43.99 16.12 -11.92
C HIS A 134 -45.39 15.55 -11.65
N GLY A 135 -45.73 15.27 -10.39
CA GLY A 135 -47.03 14.76 -9.97
C GLY A 135 -48.17 15.74 -10.27
N GLU A 136 -47.94 17.05 -10.16
CA GLU A 136 -48.96 18.05 -10.52
C GLU A 136 -49.41 17.93 -11.99
N ASN A 137 -48.47 17.83 -12.93
CA ASN A 137 -48.80 17.66 -14.35
C ASN A 137 -49.46 16.30 -14.66
N LEU A 138 -49.12 15.28 -13.88
CA LEU A 138 -49.51 13.90 -14.13
C LEU A 138 -50.87 13.53 -13.51
N LEU A 139 -51.25 14.20 -12.43
CA LEU A 139 -52.54 14.09 -11.76
C LEU A 139 -53.60 15.01 -12.39
N ARG A 140 -53.22 16.18 -12.90
CA ARG A 140 -54.16 17.15 -13.54
C ARG A 140 -54.79 16.67 -14.85
N THR A 141 -54.20 15.66 -15.52
CA THR A 141 -54.73 15.13 -16.78
C THR A 141 -56.07 14.41 -16.64
N ASP A 142 -56.54 14.13 -15.43
CA ASP A 142 -57.84 13.49 -15.20
C ASP A 142 -58.99 14.52 -15.05
N ASP A 143 -58.73 15.76 -14.64
CA ASP A 143 -59.78 16.79 -14.49
C ASP A 143 -60.29 17.31 -15.86
N GLU A 144 -59.47 17.28 -16.90
CA GLU A 144 -59.88 17.65 -18.27
C GLU A 144 -60.69 16.54 -18.99
N LEU A 145 -60.75 15.32 -18.43
CA LEU A 145 -61.54 14.21 -18.99
C LEU A 145 -62.99 14.19 -18.49
N SER A 146 -63.37 15.10 -17.58
CA SER A 146 -64.71 15.17 -16.96
C SER A 146 -65.51 16.42 -17.29
N ILE A 147 -65.13 17.23 -18.29
CA ILE A 147 -65.93 18.36 -18.78
C ILE A 147 -66.03 18.28 -20.31
N GLY A 148 -67.05 17.59 -20.79
CA GLY A 148 -67.31 17.45 -22.23
C GLY A 148 -68.67 16.82 -22.50
N GLU A 149 -69.72 17.26 -21.81
CA GLU A 149 -71.09 17.02 -22.27
C GLU A 149 -71.58 18.21 -23.11
N ASN A 150 -72.04 17.87 -24.31
CA ASN A 150 -72.88 18.63 -25.25
C ASN A 150 -72.17 19.51 -26.30
N SER A 151 -71.94 18.92 -27.48
CA SER A 151 -72.46 19.47 -28.74
C SER A 151 -72.29 18.44 -29.87
N ASP A 152 -73.37 18.22 -30.61
CA ASP A 152 -73.46 17.41 -31.82
C ASP A 152 -72.43 17.84 -32.90
N ASP A 153 -71.77 16.86 -33.54
CA ASP A 153 -71.76 16.66 -35.00
C ASP A 153 -70.60 15.74 -35.44
N ASP A 154 -70.91 15.00 -36.51
CA ASP A 154 -70.04 14.46 -37.55
C ASP A 154 -69.51 13.01 -37.50
N MET A 155 -69.77 12.37 -38.63
CA MET A 155 -69.41 11.03 -39.06
C MET A 155 -67.95 10.94 -39.52
N SER A 156 -67.21 9.94 -39.02
CA SER A 156 -66.33 9.00 -39.76
C SER A 156 -65.04 8.63 -39.02
N SER A 157 -64.93 7.35 -38.65
CA SER A 157 -63.78 6.44 -38.77
C SER A 157 -63.85 5.32 -37.72
N PRO A 158 -63.59 4.05 -38.09
CA PRO A 158 -63.51 2.96 -37.14
C PRO A 158 -62.05 2.80 -36.70
N GLU A 159 -61.73 2.82 -35.40
CA GLU A 159 -60.58 2.03 -34.90
C GLU A 159 -60.46 1.95 -33.36
N VAL A 160 -60.19 0.71 -32.95
CA VAL A 160 -59.55 0.22 -31.72
C VAL A 160 -60.20 0.56 -30.37
N GLY A 161 -60.67 -0.51 -29.72
CA GLY A 161 -61.40 -0.51 -28.46
C GLY A 161 -60.67 0.24 -27.33
N ARG A 162 -61.33 1.31 -26.85
CA ARG A 162 -61.07 1.91 -25.55
C ARG A 162 -61.71 1.01 -24.47
N PRO A 163 -61.01 0.68 -23.37
CA PRO A 163 -61.66 0.00 -22.25
C PRO A 163 -62.68 0.95 -21.63
N ILE A 164 -63.93 0.50 -21.57
CA ILE A 164 -65.02 1.17 -20.87
C ILE A 164 -64.66 1.16 -19.38
N ILE A 165 -64.32 2.32 -18.82
CA ILE A 165 -64.19 2.48 -17.37
C ILE A 165 -65.61 2.40 -16.81
N SER A 166 -65.98 1.22 -16.30
CA SER A 166 -67.21 1.07 -15.54
C SER A 166 -67.09 1.91 -14.27
N THR A 167 -67.93 2.92 -14.19
CA THR A 167 -68.24 3.71 -13.01
C THR A 167 -68.46 2.81 -11.79
N GLY A 168 -67.58 2.88 -10.79
CA GLY A 168 -67.81 2.19 -9.51
C GLY A 168 -66.61 1.91 -8.60
N ASN A 169 -65.37 1.89 -9.10
CA ASN A 169 -64.18 1.66 -8.25
C ASN A 169 -63.29 2.90 -8.22
N THR A 170 -63.17 3.54 -7.07
CA THR A 170 -62.19 4.61 -6.82
C THR A 170 -60.78 4.07 -7.05
N LEU A 171 -60.11 4.57 -8.09
CA LEU A 171 -58.71 4.24 -8.38
C LEU A 171 -57.81 4.96 -7.37
N ASP A 172 -56.96 4.20 -6.69
CA ASP A 172 -55.90 4.76 -5.84
C ASP A 172 -54.69 5.09 -6.73
N HIS A 173 -54.01 6.19 -6.45
CA HIS A 173 -52.74 6.53 -7.09
C HIS A 173 -51.56 6.16 -6.19
N LEU A 174 -50.50 5.62 -6.79
CA LEU A 174 -49.21 5.37 -6.15
C LEU A 174 -48.15 6.16 -6.89
N THR A 175 -47.42 7.01 -6.16
CA THR A 175 -46.32 7.83 -6.68
C THR A 175 -44.98 7.34 -6.16
N GLY A 176 -43.96 7.38 -6.98
CA GLY A 176 -42.61 6.99 -6.57
C GLY A 176 -41.56 7.29 -7.61
N VAL A 177 -40.31 6.95 -7.27
CA VAL A 177 -39.14 7.12 -8.14
C VAL A 177 -38.51 5.76 -8.41
N ILE A 178 -38.14 5.50 -9.65
CA ILE A 178 -37.53 4.24 -10.09
C ILE A 178 -36.31 4.50 -11.00
N PRO A 179 -35.24 3.68 -10.93
CA PRO A 179 -34.15 3.74 -11.90
C PRO A 179 -34.63 3.46 -13.32
N ARG A 180 -34.14 4.23 -14.30
CA ARG A 180 -34.59 4.17 -15.70
C ARG A 180 -34.39 2.80 -16.34
N SER A 181 -33.33 2.09 -15.95
CA SER A 181 -33.01 0.73 -16.43
C SER A 181 -34.07 -0.31 -16.06
N LYS A 182 -34.84 -0.08 -15.00
CA LYS A 182 -35.79 -1.06 -14.44
C LYS A 182 -37.25 -0.81 -14.84
N ILE A 183 -37.53 0.26 -15.59
CA ILE A 183 -38.91 0.66 -15.98
C ILE A 183 -39.64 -0.47 -16.72
N ILE A 184 -39.02 -1.06 -17.74
CA ILE A 184 -39.67 -2.06 -18.60
C ILE A 184 -40.03 -3.32 -17.79
N THR A 185 -39.10 -3.78 -16.94
CA THR A 185 -39.32 -4.91 -16.04
C THR A 185 -40.43 -4.62 -15.04
N PHE A 186 -40.47 -3.41 -14.49
CA PHE A 186 -41.50 -2.97 -13.56
C PHE A 186 -42.90 -2.97 -14.19
N ILE A 187 -43.06 -2.39 -15.38
CA ILE A 187 -44.35 -2.35 -16.09
C ILE A 187 -44.84 -3.78 -16.36
N THR A 188 -43.94 -4.67 -16.79
CA THR A 188 -44.29 -6.05 -17.14
C THR A 188 -44.79 -6.83 -15.91
N LEU A 189 -44.14 -6.65 -14.76
CA LEU A 189 -44.54 -7.28 -13.50
C LEU A 189 -45.87 -6.71 -12.98
N CYS A 190 -46.04 -5.39 -13.00
CA CYS A 190 -47.27 -4.74 -12.58
C CYS A 190 -48.46 -5.13 -13.48
N ASN A 191 -48.29 -5.14 -14.80
CA ASN A 191 -49.33 -5.56 -15.75
C ASN A 191 -49.74 -7.04 -15.60
N ARG A 192 -48.79 -7.92 -15.27
CA ARG A 192 -49.08 -9.34 -15.02
C ARG A 192 -49.98 -9.52 -13.79
N ILE A 193 -49.80 -8.69 -12.76
CA ILE A 193 -50.55 -8.81 -11.49
C ILE A 193 -51.91 -8.12 -11.57
N THR A 194 -51.99 -6.94 -12.21
CA THR A 194 -53.25 -6.21 -12.39
C THR A 194 -54.08 -6.73 -13.56
N ARG A 195 -53.61 -7.75 -14.29
CA ARG A 195 -54.24 -8.30 -15.50
C ARG A 195 -54.54 -7.21 -16.56
N GLY A 196 -53.63 -6.24 -16.69
CA GLY A 196 -53.79 -5.12 -17.63
C GLY A 196 -54.57 -3.92 -17.09
N ASN A 197 -55.10 -3.97 -15.86
CA ASN A 197 -55.80 -2.83 -15.23
C ASN A 197 -54.82 -1.89 -14.52
N LEU A 198 -53.80 -1.42 -15.23
CA LEU A 198 -52.80 -0.46 -14.75
C LEU A 198 -52.68 0.67 -15.75
N VAL A 199 -52.76 1.92 -15.28
CA VAL A 199 -52.41 3.09 -16.09
C VAL A 199 -51.12 3.68 -15.53
N PRO A 200 -49.96 3.33 -16.11
CA PRO A 200 -48.69 3.89 -15.69
C PRO A 200 -48.41 5.20 -16.43
N LYS A 201 -48.15 6.28 -15.69
CA LYS A 201 -47.63 7.53 -16.22
C LYS A 201 -46.20 7.73 -15.69
N PHE A 202 -45.23 8.00 -16.57
CA PHE A 202 -43.84 8.23 -16.19
C PHE A 202 -43.39 9.64 -16.60
N SER A 203 -42.49 10.23 -15.81
CA SER A 203 -41.83 11.49 -16.14
C SER A 203 -40.34 11.38 -15.84
N GLU A 204 -39.50 11.81 -16.77
CA GLU A 204 -38.06 11.69 -16.66
C GLU A 204 -37.48 12.81 -15.80
N ILE A 205 -36.58 12.48 -14.88
CA ILE A 205 -35.83 13.47 -14.12
C ILE A 205 -34.58 13.80 -14.96
N PRO A 206 -34.34 15.07 -15.31
CA PRO A 206 -33.21 15.46 -16.16
C PRO A 206 -31.86 15.36 -15.44
N GLU A 207 -31.87 15.42 -14.11
CA GLU A 207 -30.67 15.33 -13.26
C GLU A 207 -30.44 13.90 -12.78
N LYS A 208 -29.17 13.49 -12.72
CA LYS A 208 -28.78 12.21 -12.15
C LYS A 208 -28.80 12.30 -10.64
N LEU A 209 -29.54 11.40 -10.00
CA LEU A 209 -29.63 11.34 -8.55
C LEU A 209 -28.66 10.29 -8.03
N TYR A 210 -28.06 10.57 -6.88
CA TYR A 210 -27.19 9.61 -6.21
C TYR A 210 -28.01 8.41 -5.72
N ASP A 211 -27.50 7.21 -5.92
CA ASP A 211 -28.10 5.97 -5.44
C ASP A 211 -27.19 5.31 -4.41
N GLU A 212 -27.68 5.20 -3.18
CA GLU A 212 -26.96 4.68 -2.01
C GLU A 212 -26.49 3.23 -2.18
N LYS A 213 -27.20 2.45 -2.99
CA LYS A 213 -26.88 1.01 -3.18
C LYS A 213 -25.77 0.79 -4.18
N THR A 214 -25.58 1.73 -5.12
CA THR A 214 -24.62 1.59 -6.21
C THR A 214 -23.46 2.59 -6.09
N ASN A 215 -23.54 3.54 -5.16
CA ASN A 215 -22.59 4.65 -4.98
C ASN A 215 -22.32 5.42 -6.28
N GLN A 216 -23.31 5.47 -7.17
CA GLN A 216 -23.22 6.08 -8.49
C GLN A 216 -24.38 7.04 -8.73
N LEU A 217 -24.14 8.00 -9.63
CA LEU A 217 -25.15 8.89 -10.15
C LEU A 217 -25.98 8.13 -11.19
N VAL A 218 -27.23 7.83 -10.84
CA VAL A 218 -28.14 7.00 -11.66
C VAL A 218 -29.25 7.87 -12.24
N ASP A 219 -29.58 7.63 -13.50
CA ASP A 219 -30.75 8.23 -14.15
C ASP A 219 -32.04 7.61 -13.55
N LYS A 220 -32.86 8.45 -12.92
CA LYS A 220 -34.12 8.05 -12.28
C LYS A 220 -35.32 8.68 -13.00
N SER A 221 -36.49 8.06 -12.88
CA SER A 221 -37.76 8.59 -13.37
C SER A 221 -38.82 8.55 -12.29
N VAL A 222 -39.70 9.56 -12.30
CA VAL A 222 -40.90 9.61 -11.48
C VAL A 222 -41.98 8.77 -12.16
N PHE A 223 -42.70 7.97 -11.40
CA PHE A 223 -43.88 7.26 -11.87
C PHE A 223 -45.10 7.58 -11.02
N THR A 224 -46.27 7.58 -11.66
CA THR A 224 -47.57 7.49 -10.98
C THR A 224 -48.34 6.34 -11.59
N LEU A 225 -48.80 5.43 -10.75
CA LEU A 225 -49.62 4.30 -11.13
C LEU A 225 -51.03 4.49 -10.60
N PHE A 226 -52.03 4.42 -11.47
CA PHE A 226 -53.42 4.30 -11.07
C PHE A 226 -53.78 2.82 -10.97
N VAL A 227 -54.16 2.38 -9.78
CA VAL A 227 -54.32 0.97 -9.42
C VAL A 227 -55.63 0.74 -8.67
N PRO A 228 -56.34 -0.38 -8.91
CA PRO A 228 -57.42 -0.82 -8.04
C PRO A 228 -56.95 -1.05 -6.59
N GLN A 229 -57.75 -0.65 -5.61
CA GLN A 229 -57.41 -0.73 -4.18
C GLN A 229 -57.00 -2.15 -3.72
N SER A 230 -57.55 -3.20 -4.33
CA SER A 230 -57.24 -4.60 -4.05
C SER A 230 -55.79 -5.01 -4.39
N SER A 231 -55.13 -4.32 -5.32
CA SER A 231 -53.80 -4.68 -5.82
C SER A 231 -52.68 -3.83 -5.22
N LYS A 232 -53.01 -2.81 -4.41
CA LYS A 232 -52.06 -1.84 -3.84
C LYS A 232 -50.94 -2.50 -3.04
N LEU A 233 -51.28 -3.40 -2.12
CA LEU A 233 -50.32 -4.10 -1.24
C LEU A 233 -49.35 -5.03 -2.00
N MET A 234 -49.77 -5.57 -3.15
CA MET A 234 -48.87 -6.39 -3.97
C MET A 234 -47.91 -5.50 -4.76
N ILE A 235 -48.38 -4.37 -5.28
CA ILE A 235 -47.53 -3.43 -6.02
C ILE A 235 -46.51 -2.75 -5.11
N THR A 236 -46.86 -2.43 -3.85
CA THR A 236 -45.87 -1.89 -2.91
C THR A 236 -44.72 -2.87 -2.68
N LYS A 237 -45.01 -4.17 -2.53
CA LYS A 237 -43.98 -5.21 -2.41
C LYS A 237 -43.10 -5.35 -3.66
N ILE A 238 -43.66 -5.15 -4.86
CA ILE A 238 -42.88 -5.13 -6.11
C ILE A 238 -41.97 -3.90 -6.15
N CYS A 239 -42.46 -2.75 -5.70
CA CYS A 239 -41.65 -1.53 -5.63
C CYS A 239 -40.43 -1.75 -4.73
N ASP A 240 -40.62 -2.32 -3.54
CA ASP A 240 -39.52 -2.65 -2.63
C ASP A 240 -38.52 -3.62 -3.25
N LEU A 241 -38.99 -4.64 -3.98
CA LEU A 241 -38.17 -5.68 -4.59
C LEU A 241 -37.32 -5.16 -5.77
N ILE A 242 -37.87 -4.23 -6.56
CA ILE A 242 -37.18 -3.63 -7.71
C ILE A 242 -36.26 -2.47 -7.25
N GLY A 243 -36.47 -1.96 -6.05
CA GLY A 243 -35.75 -0.80 -5.50
C GLY A 243 -36.34 0.52 -6.00
N ALA A 244 -37.66 0.60 -6.08
CA ALA A 244 -38.40 1.83 -6.33
C ALA A 244 -38.82 2.46 -5.00
N ASN A 245 -38.49 3.74 -4.80
CA ASN A 245 -38.83 4.46 -3.58
C ASN A 245 -40.24 5.03 -3.71
N LEU A 246 -41.16 4.61 -2.85
CA LEU A 246 -42.52 5.11 -2.80
C LEU A 246 -42.60 6.39 -1.98
N HIS A 247 -43.28 7.39 -2.53
CA HIS A 247 -43.42 8.71 -1.92
C HIS A 247 -44.90 9.08 -1.88
N VAL A 248 -45.36 9.61 -0.74
CA VAL A 248 -46.76 10.03 -0.60
C VAL A 248 -46.90 11.45 -1.14
N TYR A 249 -47.75 11.62 -2.15
CA TYR A 249 -48.06 12.93 -2.70
C TYR A 249 -48.94 13.74 -1.72
N PRO A 250 -48.56 14.96 -1.31
CA PRO A 250 -49.35 15.77 -0.40
C PRO A 250 -50.60 16.33 -1.11
N SER A 251 -51.78 15.97 -0.61
CA SER A 251 -53.07 16.37 -1.21
C SER A 251 -53.53 17.80 -0.87
N GLN A 252 -52.89 18.47 0.10
CA GLN A 252 -53.20 19.84 0.54
C GLN A 252 -51.92 20.68 0.58
N ASP A 253 -52.01 21.94 0.12
CA ASP A 253 -50.95 22.97 0.15
C ASP A 253 -49.58 22.54 -0.39
N VAL A 254 -49.57 22.12 -1.66
CA VAL A 254 -48.37 21.70 -2.43
C VAL A 254 -47.23 22.72 -2.33
N LEU A 255 -47.54 24.01 -2.42
CA LEU A 255 -46.56 25.10 -2.34
C LEU A 255 -45.89 25.19 -0.96
N GLN A 256 -46.63 24.93 0.12
CA GLN A 256 -46.08 24.92 1.48
C GLN A 256 -45.21 23.68 1.71
N ALA A 257 -45.63 22.53 1.19
CA ALA A 257 -44.85 21.29 1.23
C ALA A 257 -43.51 21.45 0.48
N GLN A 258 -43.52 22.03 -0.72
CA GLN A 258 -42.29 22.32 -1.47
C GLN A 258 -41.35 23.26 -0.72
N ARG A 259 -41.86 24.37 -0.17
CA ARG A 259 -41.03 25.31 0.61
C ARG A 259 -40.40 24.63 1.83
N LYS A 260 -41.16 23.79 2.54
CA LYS A 260 -40.65 23.03 3.68
C LYS A 260 -39.53 22.07 3.28
N LEU A 261 -39.69 21.36 2.16
CA LEU A 261 -38.68 20.43 1.65
C LEU A 261 -37.41 21.15 1.19
N HIS A 262 -37.53 22.28 0.50
CA HIS A 262 -36.36 23.08 0.13
C HIS A 262 -35.60 23.60 1.36
N LEU A 263 -36.31 24.06 2.40
CA LEU A 263 -35.68 24.45 3.66
C LEU A 263 -34.98 23.27 4.34
N GLN A 264 -35.61 22.09 4.35
CA GLN A 264 -35.04 20.88 4.93
C GLN A 264 -33.78 20.42 4.17
N ILE A 265 -33.79 20.45 2.83
CA ILE A 265 -32.62 20.11 2.02
C ILE A 265 -31.48 21.08 2.28
N ASN A 266 -31.74 22.39 2.29
CA ASN A 266 -30.71 23.38 2.58
C ASN A 266 -30.11 23.19 3.99
N GLN A 267 -30.93 22.85 4.98
CA GLN A 267 -30.45 22.52 6.33
C GLN A 267 -29.59 21.25 6.33
N LEU A 268 -30.04 20.19 5.66
CA LEU A 268 -29.29 18.93 5.52
C LEU A 268 -27.96 19.13 4.80
N GLU A 269 -27.91 19.97 3.77
CA GLU A 269 -26.67 20.30 3.05
C GLU A 269 -25.68 21.01 3.98
N GLN A 270 -26.13 22.00 4.74
CA GLN A 270 -25.28 22.70 5.71
C GLN A 270 -24.76 21.75 6.82
N THR A 271 -25.59 20.83 7.31
CA THR A 271 -25.16 19.84 8.31
C THR A 271 -24.20 18.80 7.71
N ILE A 272 -24.43 18.36 6.47
CA ILE A 272 -23.53 17.46 5.76
C ILE A 272 -22.18 18.13 5.54
N ASP A 273 -22.14 19.38 5.10
CA ASP A 273 -20.91 20.10 4.82
C ASP A 273 -20.12 20.38 6.11
N SER A 274 -20.79 20.81 7.18
CA SER A 274 -20.13 20.98 8.49
C SER A 274 -19.62 19.66 9.08
N THR A 275 -20.34 18.55 8.88
CA THR A 275 -19.88 17.22 9.31
C THR A 275 -18.69 16.73 8.49
N LYS A 276 -18.70 16.96 7.17
CA LYS A 276 -17.55 16.67 6.29
C LYS A 276 -16.33 17.49 6.66
N MET A 277 -16.50 18.78 6.97
CA MET A 277 -15.41 19.64 7.46
C MET A 277 -14.83 19.08 8.75
N ARG A 278 -15.68 18.82 9.76
CA ARG A 278 -15.23 18.24 11.04
C ARG A 278 -14.49 16.90 10.85
N ARG A 279 -14.99 16.04 9.97
CA ARG A 279 -14.31 14.78 9.61
C ARG A 279 -12.93 15.05 9.03
N ASN A 280 -12.81 15.99 8.10
CA ASN A 280 -11.54 16.33 7.46
C ASN A 280 -10.56 16.98 8.45
N ASP A 281 -11.03 17.79 9.40
CA ASP A 281 -10.22 18.38 10.46
C ASP A 281 -9.65 17.29 11.38
N LEU A 282 -10.50 16.36 11.83
CA LEU A 282 -10.08 15.21 12.65
C LEU A 282 -9.06 14.33 11.90
N LEU A 283 -9.31 14.06 10.61
CA LEU A 283 -8.37 13.31 9.77
C LEU A 283 -7.05 14.06 9.58
N SER A 284 -7.07 15.38 9.44
CA SER A 284 -5.87 16.22 9.37
C SER A 284 -5.06 16.15 10.66
N ASP A 285 -5.72 16.24 11.82
CA ASP A 285 -5.11 16.11 13.15
C ASP A 285 -4.50 14.72 13.40
N ILE A 286 -5.10 13.66 12.83
CA ILE A 286 -4.50 12.31 12.86
C ILE A 286 -3.28 12.26 11.93
N ASN A 287 -3.40 12.81 10.72
CA ASN A 287 -2.37 12.76 9.67
C ASN A 287 -1.06 13.45 10.09
N THR A 288 -1.10 14.48 10.93
CA THR A 288 0.11 15.14 11.46
C THR A 288 0.93 14.22 12.38
N HIS A 289 0.29 13.30 13.11
CA HIS A 289 0.93 12.47 14.13
C HIS A 289 1.00 10.98 13.78
N ILE A 290 0.30 10.52 12.74
CA ILE A 290 0.14 9.10 12.40
C ILE A 290 1.47 8.36 12.28
N GLU A 291 2.47 9.00 11.68
CA GLU A 291 3.79 8.39 11.49
C GLU A 291 4.57 8.28 12.81
N SER A 292 4.45 9.25 13.72
CA SER A 292 5.04 9.17 15.06
C SER A 292 4.42 8.04 15.89
N TYR A 293 3.11 7.88 15.79
CA TYR A 293 2.39 6.80 16.45
C TYR A 293 2.77 5.44 15.89
N LYS A 294 2.91 5.33 14.56
CA LYS A 294 3.33 4.10 13.89
C LYS A 294 4.72 3.66 14.35
N TYR A 295 5.68 4.58 14.42
CA TYR A 295 7.01 4.28 14.95
C TYR A 295 6.92 3.81 16.41
N ARG A 296 6.22 4.56 17.27
CA ARG A 296 6.09 4.22 18.70
C ARG A 296 5.46 2.85 18.94
N ILE A 297 4.36 2.53 18.25
CA ILE A 297 3.64 1.26 18.40
C ILE A 297 4.50 0.10 17.86
N ALA A 298 5.18 0.29 16.73
CA ALA A 298 6.07 -0.73 16.20
C ALA A 298 7.24 -1.02 17.16
N SER A 299 7.87 0.02 17.71
CA SER A 299 8.94 -0.12 18.70
C SER A 299 8.46 -0.82 19.97
N GLU A 300 7.32 -0.41 20.53
CA GLU A 300 6.74 -1.05 21.73
C GLU A 300 6.37 -2.52 21.50
N LYS A 301 5.78 -2.85 20.34
CA LYS A 301 5.48 -4.23 19.96
C LYS A 301 6.75 -5.08 19.92
N LEU A 302 7.85 -4.57 19.38
CA LEU A 302 9.14 -5.26 19.34
C LEU A 302 9.73 -5.44 20.75
N ILE A 303 9.60 -4.43 21.62
CA ILE A 303 10.02 -4.52 23.03
C ILE A 303 9.24 -5.62 23.74
N TYR A 304 7.90 -5.65 23.66
CA TYR A 304 7.09 -6.69 24.28
C TYR A 304 7.35 -8.09 23.71
N ASN A 305 7.58 -8.20 22.40
CA ASN A 305 7.98 -9.46 21.80
C ASN A 305 9.33 -9.95 22.32
N THR A 306 10.28 -9.05 22.54
CA THR A 306 11.60 -9.37 23.12
C THR A 306 11.49 -9.72 24.61
N LEU A 307 10.68 -8.99 25.37
CA LEU A 307 10.37 -9.30 26.77
C LEU A 307 9.71 -10.68 26.91
N ASN A 308 8.92 -11.10 25.92
CA ASN A 308 8.32 -12.42 25.84
C ASN A 308 9.33 -13.55 25.53
N LEU A 309 10.60 -13.26 25.25
CA LEU A 309 11.66 -14.28 25.12
C LEU A 309 12.35 -14.57 26.46
N LEU A 310 12.21 -13.66 27.42
CA LEU A 310 12.92 -13.69 28.70
C LEU A 310 12.25 -14.64 29.69
N ASP A 311 13.02 -15.08 30.70
CA ASP A 311 12.49 -15.89 31.80
C ASP A 311 12.19 -15.03 33.03
N TYR A 312 11.05 -15.31 33.67
CA TYR A 312 10.52 -14.53 34.79
C TYR A 312 10.48 -15.40 36.04
N ASN A 313 11.34 -15.09 37.01
CA ASN A 313 11.35 -15.79 38.27
C ASN A 313 10.30 -15.22 39.23
N ILE A 314 9.80 -16.07 40.13
CA ILE A 314 8.79 -15.76 41.16
C ILE A 314 9.28 -14.64 42.11
N GLN A 315 10.59 -14.48 42.24
CA GLN A 315 11.23 -13.45 43.08
C GLN A 315 11.25 -12.05 42.45
N GLY A 316 10.69 -11.86 41.25
CA GLY A 316 10.63 -10.57 40.55
C GLY A 316 11.90 -10.21 39.77
N SER A 317 12.86 -11.13 39.68
CA SER A 317 14.02 -11.04 38.79
C SER A 317 13.69 -11.58 37.40
N VAL A 318 14.19 -10.89 36.38
CA VAL A 318 14.10 -11.27 34.97
C VAL A 318 15.49 -11.69 34.51
N ILE A 319 15.55 -12.84 33.84
CA ILE A 319 16.78 -13.38 33.27
C ILE A 319 16.66 -13.32 31.74
N ALA A 320 17.67 -12.76 31.09
CA ALA A 320 17.82 -12.75 29.64
C ALA A 320 19.15 -13.39 29.24
N GLU A 321 19.12 -14.29 28.27
CA GLU A 321 20.33 -14.79 27.61
C GLU A 321 20.38 -14.23 26.19
N GLY A 322 21.56 -13.82 25.74
CA GLY A 322 21.74 -13.34 24.37
C GLY A 322 23.18 -13.44 23.89
N TRP A 323 23.34 -13.52 22.58
CA TRP A 323 24.64 -13.46 21.93
C TRP A 323 25.02 -12.02 21.63
N THR A 324 26.28 -11.67 21.89
CA THR A 324 26.85 -10.36 21.55
C THR A 324 28.30 -10.52 21.10
N PRO A 325 28.79 -9.66 20.19
CA PRO A 325 30.21 -9.58 19.91
C PRO A 325 31.02 -9.25 21.18
N THR A 326 32.11 -9.96 21.41
CA THR A 326 32.97 -9.81 22.61
C THR A 326 33.55 -8.38 22.72
N LYS A 327 33.73 -7.69 21.58
CA LYS A 327 34.19 -6.29 21.52
C LYS A 327 33.24 -5.29 22.21
N HIS A 328 31.95 -5.60 22.31
CA HIS A 328 30.92 -4.67 22.79
C HIS A 328 30.46 -4.92 24.24
N LEU A 329 31.12 -5.82 24.97
CA LEU A 329 30.74 -6.17 26.34
C LEU A 329 30.76 -4.97 27.30
N ASP A 330 31.78 -4.12 27.22
CA ASP A 330 31.88 -2.95 28.10
C ASP A 330 30.82 -1.88 27.78
N LEU A 331 30.46 -1.76 26.50
CA LEU A 331 29.39 -0.87 26.06
C LEU A 331 28.05 -1.33 26.62
N ILE A 332 27.76 -2.64 26.55
CA ILE A 332 26.52 -3.22 27.09
C ILE A 332 26.43 -2.99 28.61
N ARG A 333 27.53 -3.20 29.35
CA ARG A 333 27.56 -2.91 30.79
C ARG A 333 27.22 -1.45 31.10
N SER A 334 27.87 -0.51 30.42
CA SER A 334 27.59 0.92 30.63
C SER A 334 26.14 1.31 30.34
N LYS A 335 25.52 0.64 29.35
CA LYS A 335 24.14 0.89 28.94
C LYS A 335 23.13 0.23 29.86
N LEU A 336 23.46 -0.93 30.41
CA LEU A 336 22.69 -1.58 31.46
C LEU A 336 22.62 -0.71 32.72
N ASP A 337 23.74 -0.11 33.12
CA ASP A 337 23.80 0.81 34.25
C ASP A 337 22.99 2.08 33.98
N GLN A 338 23.05 2.61 32.75
CA GLN A 338 22.24 3.76 32.35
C GLN A 338 20.74 3.46 32.45
N ALA A 339 20.28 2.31 31.93
CA ALA A 339 18.88 1.90 31.98
C ALA A 339 18.38 1.69 33.42
N ARG A 340 19.23 1.16 34.31
CA ARG A 340 18.95 1.05 35.73
C ARG A 340 18.69 2.42 36.38
N VAL A 341 19.55 3.41 36.10
CA VAL A 341 19.41 4.76 36.67
C VAL A 341 18.12 5.42 36.17
N THR A 342 17.78 5.26 34.90
CA THR A 342 16.54 5.81 34.31
C THR A 342 15.28 5.20 34.92
N SER A 343 15.28 3.87 35.14
CA SER A 343 14.14 3.15 35.71
C SER A 343 13.96 3.35 37.22
N GLY A 344 14.96 3.89 37.92
CA GLY A 344 14.93 4.08 39.37
C GLY A 344 15.04 2.77 40.18
N ALA A 345 15.45 1.68 39.53
CA ALA A 345 15.57 0.36 40.16
C ALA A 345 16.64 0.34 41.26
N GLN A 346 16.24 -0.10 42.46
CA GLN A 346 17.13 -0.10 43.64
C GLN A 346 18.19 -1.21 43.56
N ILE A 347 17.86 -2.36 42.96
CA ILE A 347 18.78 -3.49 42.84
C ILE A 347 19.67 -3.31 41.60
N GLU A 348 20.93 -3.71 41.73
CA GLU A 348 21.90 -3.68 40.64
C GLU A 348 21.59 -4.76 39.60
N SER A 349 21.45 -4.34 38.34
CA SER A 349 21.41 -5.25 37.20
C SER A 349 22.82 -5.74 36.91
N TYR A 350 23.01 -7.04 36.71
CA TYR A 350 24.34 -7.60 36.44
C TYR A 350 24.38 -8.38 35.13
N MET A 351 25.54 -8.33 34.47
CA MET A 351 25.83 -9.07 33.25
C MET A 351 26.98 -10.05 33.51
N GLU A 352 26.72 -11.33 33.25
CA GLU A 352 27.71 -12.40 33.34
C GLU A 352 27.97 -13.02 31.96
N GLU A 353 29.24 -13.34 31.67
CA GLU A 353 29.60 -14.08 30.46
C GLU A 353 29.50 -15.57 30.74
N LEU A 354 28.61 -16.26 30.03
CA LEU A 354 28.39 -17.68 30.15
C LEU A 354 29.34 -18.46 29.23
N ARG A 355 30.01 -19.47 29.80
CA ARG A 355 30.76 -20.45 29.00
C ARG A 355 29.80 -21.49 28.46
N THR A 356 29.66 -21.53 27.14
CA THR A 356 28.79 -22.48 26.44
C THR A 356 29.53 -23.22 25.33
N GLN A 357 29.02 -24.40 24.99
CA GLN A 357 29.45 -25.17 23.81
C GLN A 357 28.49 -25.01 22.62
N GLN A 358 27.44 -24.19 22.78
CA GLN A 358 26.50 -23.89 21.69
C GLN A 358 27.21 -23.12 20.58
N LEU A 359 26.79 -23.36 19.35
CA LEU A 359 27.31 -22.65 18.18
C LEU A 359 26.81 -21.19 18.23
N PRO A 360 27.71 -20.20 18.31
CA PRO A 360 27.32 -18.80 18.26
C PRO A 360 26.85 -18.38 16.85
N PRO A 361 26.09 -17.28 16.75
CA PRO A 361 25.71 -16.70 15.48
C PRO A 361 26.91 -16.13 14.72
N THR A 362 26.81 -16.13 13.39
CA THR A 362 27.84 -15.59 12.50
C THR A 362 27.53 -14.11 12.22
N TYR A 363 28.41 -13.21 12.67
CA TYR A 363 28.32 -11.78 12.38
C TYR A 363 29.55 -11.29 11.60
N PHE A 364 29.31 -10.51 10.56
CA PHE A 364 30.34 -9.81 9.80
C PHE A 364 30.09 -8.31 9.86
N GLU A 365 31.07 -7.55 10.33
CA GLU A 365 31.05 -6.09 10.24
C GLU A 365 31.11 -5.70 8.74
N THR A 366 30.01 -5.12 8.24
CA THR A 366 29.91 -4.62 6.87
C THR A 366 29.86 -3.09 6.85
N ASN A 367 30.55 -2.48 5.88
CA ASN A 367 30.41 -1.08 5.54
C ASN A 367 29.41 -0.92 4.39
N LYS A 368 29.02 0.33 4.10
CA LYS A 368 28.12 0.67 2.97
C LYS A 368 28.52 0.03 1.64
N PHE A 369 29.82 -0.09 1.40
CA PHE A 369 30.36 -0.71 0.18
C PHE A 369 30.27 -2.24 0.18
N THR A 370 30.54 -2.89 1.31
CA THR A 370 30.64 -4.36 1.39
C THR A 370 29.30 -5.02 1.67
N ALA A 371 28.31 -4.29 2.18
CA ALA A 371 26.99 -4.80 2.54
C ALA A 371 26.31 -5.50 1.35
N CYS A 372 26.29 -4.87 0.18
CA CYS A 372 25.64 -5.45 -1.01
C CYS A 372 26.30 -6.77 -1.47
N PHE A 373 27.62 -6.89 -1.38
CA PHE A 373 28.32 -8.15 -1.69
C PHE A 373 28.05 -9.22 -0.64
N GLN A 374 27.95 -8.82 0.64
CA GLN A 374 27.58 -9.72 1.72
C GLN A 374 26.16 -10.25 1.53
N ASP A 375 25.20 -9.41 1.13
CA ASP A 375 23.81 -9.81 0.89
C ASP A 375 23.72 -10.83 -0.25
N ILE A 376 24.47 -10.65 -1.34
CA ILE A 376 24.55 -11.60 -2.46
C ILE A 376 25.05 -12.97 -1.98
N VAL A 377 26.09 -12.99 -1.15
CA VAL A 377 26.64 -14.24 -0.60
C VAL A 377 25.68 -14.88 0.41
N SER A 378 25.13 -14.09 1.33
CA SER A 378 24.19 -14.56 2.35
C SER A 378 22.89 -15.10 1.74
N ALA A 379 22.50 -14.65 0.55
CA ALA A 379 21.37 -15.20 -0.20
C ALA A 379 21.58 -16.66 -0.64
N TYR A 380 22.83 -17.07 -0.87
CA TYR A 380 23.17 -18.47 -1.12
C TYR A 380 23.19 -19.30 0.18
N GLY A 381 23.71 -18.71 1.25
CA GLY A 381 23.70 -19.29 2.58
C GLY A 381 24.61 -18.53 3.55
N VAL A 382 24.28 -18.58 4.84
CA VAL A 382 25.10 -17.96 5.88
C VAL A 382 26.30 -18.87 6.22
N PRO A 383 27.54 -18.37 6.15
CA PRO A 383 28.73 -19.14 6.53
C PRO A 383 28.70 -19.61 7.99
N ARG A 384 29.40 -20.70 8.29
CA ARG A 384 29.55 -21.17 9.67
C ARG A 384 30.38 -20.20 10.51
N TYR A 385 30.21 -20.29 11.81
CA TYR A 385 30.98 -19.48 12.75
C TYR A 385 32.49 -19.68 12.55
N LYS A 386 33.22 -18.57 12.47
CA LYS A 386 34.68 -18.48 12.20
C LYS A 386 35.15 -19.08 10.88
N GLU A 387 34.22 -19.39 9.97
CA GLU A 387 34.54 -19.73 8.59
C GLU A 387 35.09 -18.52 7.84
N ILE A 388 35.85 -18.79 6.77
CA ILE A 388 36.34 -17.74 5.87
C ILE A 388 35.14 -17.18 5.11
N ASN A 389 34.99 -15.86 5.12
CA ASN A 389 33.90 -15.20 4.42
C ASN A 389 34.19 -15.16 2.90
N PRO A 390 33.40 -15.83 2.06
CA PRO A 390 33.61 -15.79 0.61
C PRO A 390 33.31 -14.41 0.00
N ALA A 391 32.49 -13.58 0.67
CA ALA A 391 32.11 -12.25 0.17
C ALA A 391 33.32 -11.36 -0.10
N LEU A 392 34.42 -11.51 0.66
CA LEU A 392 35.64 -10.75 0.44
C LEU A 392 36.24 -10.99 -0.95
N PHE A 393 36.22 -12.24 -1.43
CA PHE A 393 36.70 -12.59 -2.76
C PHE A 393 35.68 -12.19 -3.83
N THR A 394 34.39 -12.39 -3.54
CA THR A 394 33.27 -12.03 -4.42
C THR A 394 33.27 -10.55 -4.81
N ILE A 395 33.76 -9.64 -3.95
CA ILE A 395 33.87 -8.19 -4.27
C ILE A 395 34.56 -7.95 -5.61
N ILE A 396 35.61 -8.72 -5.92
CA ILE A 396 36.40 -8.55 -7.15
C ILE A 396 36.07 -9.61 -8.18
N THR A 397 35.97 -10.88 -7.78
CA THR A 397 35.81 -11.99 -8.73
C THR A 397 34.46 -11.94 -9.43
N PHE A 398 33.38 -11.57 -8.74
CA PHE A 398 32.05 -11.53 -9.35
C PHE A 398 31.92 -10.44 -10.42
N PRO A 399 32.26 -9.16 -10.15
CA PRO A 399 32.26 -8.13 -11.19
C PRO A 399 33.23 -8.41 -12.34
N PHE A 400 34.37 -9.04 -12.06
CA PHE A 400 35.35 -9.40 -13.09
C PHE A 400 34.82 -10.50 -14.03
N LEU A 401 34.25 -11.58 -13.50
CA LEU A 401 33.65 -12.65 -14.33
C LEU A 401 32.49 -12.12 -15.16
N PHE A 402 31.67 -11.23 -14.59
CA PHE A 402 30.63 -10.53 -15.36
C PHE A 402 31.24 -9.74 -16.53
N ALA A 403 32.32 -9.01 -16.29
CA ALA A 403 32.98 -8.20 -17.31
C ALA A 403 33.59 -9.02 -18.46
N VAL A 404 34.07 -10.24 -18.19
CA VAL A 404 34.54 -11.17 -19.22
C VAL A 404 33.40 -11.58 -20.15
N MET A 405 32.18 -11.75 -19.62
CA MET A 405 30.98 -12.11 -20.38
C MET A 405 30.34 -10.90 -21.09
N PHE A 406 30.39 -9.72 -20.48
CA PHE A 406 29.75 -8.47 -20.94
C PHE A 406 30.78 -7.49 -21.53
N GLY A 407 31.90 -7.98 -22.08
CA GLY A 407 33.07 -7.19 -22.44
C GLY A 407 32.88 -6.28 -23.65
N ASP A 408 32.18 -5.16 -23.48
CA ASP A 408 32.03 -4.08 -24.47
C ASP A 408 32.33 -2.74 -23.78
N TRP A 409 33.23 -1.96 -24.36
CA TRP A 409 33.66 -0.69 -23.78
C TRP A 409 32.52 0.34 -23.76
N GLY A 410 31.71 0.41 -24.81
CA GLY A 410 30.60 1.36 -24.94
C GLY A 410 29.48 1.07 -23.94
N HIS A 411 29.02 -0.19 -23.90
CA HIS A 411 27.99 -0.62 -22.95
C HIS A 411 28.49 -0.55 -21.50
N GLY A 412 29.74 -0.92 -21.23
CA GLY A 412 30.37 -0.76 -19.92
C GLY A 412 30.41 0.69 -19.46
N LEU A 413 30.67 1.65 -20.36
CA LEU A 413 30.72 3.08 -20.02
C LEU A 413 29.34 3.62 -19.67
N ILE A 414 28.29 3.19 -20.39
CA ILE A 414 26.90 3.53 -20.07
C ILE A 414 26.55 2.99 -18.67
N LEU A 415 26.86 1.72 -18.40
CA LEU A 415 26.60 1.08 -17.10
C LEU A 415 27.33 1.79 -15.96
N THR A 416 28.61 2.14 -16.18
CA THR A 416 29.43 2.88 -15.20
C THR A 416 28.85 4.26 -14.93
N THR A 417 28.45 4.99 -15.97
CA THR A 417 27.87 6.33 -15.83
C THR A 417 26.54 6.28 -15.06
N PHE A 418 25.70 5.29 -15.35
CA PHE A 418 24.47 5.04 -14.61
C PHE A 418 24.73 4.72 -13.13
N ALA A 419 25.67 3.83 -12.84
CA ALA A 419 26.04 3.46 -11.48
C ALA A 419 26.64 4.64 -10.68
N ILE A 420 27.47 5.47 -11.32
CA ILE A 420 28.00 6.71 -10.73
C ILE A 420 26.87 7.67 -10.41
N SER A 421 25.88 7.83 -11.29
CA SER A 421 24.70 8.67 -11.03
C SER A 421 23.93 8.21 -9.79
N LEU A 422 23.73 6.89 -9.62
CA LEU A 422 23.11 6.32 -8.43
C LEU A 422 23.92 6.61 -7.15
N CYS A 423 25.24 6.53 -7.22
CA CYS A 423 26.12 6.83 -6.08
C CYS A 423 26.16 8.34 -5.75
N ALA A 424 26.16 9.21 -6.75
CA ALA A 424 26.21 10.66 -6.55
C ALA A 424 24.92 11.24 -5.97
N PHE A 425 23.77 10.67 -6.33
CA PHE A 425 22.44 11.13 -5.88
C PHE A 425 21.81 10.26 -4.78
N GLU A 426 22.63 9.55 -3.99
CA GLU A 426 22.20 8.60 -2.95
C GLU A 426 21.06 9.14 -2.06
N LYS A 427 21.22 10.33 -1.46
CA LYS A 427 20.24 10.93 -0.54
C LYS A 427 18.89 11.24 -1.19
N ARG A 428 18.89 11.62 -2.47
CA ARG A 428 17.66 11.96 -3.20
C ARG A 428 16.93 10.70 -3.66
N LEU A 429 17.69 9.72 -4.15
CA LEU A 429 17.15 8.49 -4.73
C LEU A 429 16.71 7.48 -3.68
N GLN A 430 17.25 7.52 -2.46
CA GLN A 430 16.83 6.63 -1.37
C GLN A 430 15.31 6.73 -1.12
N LYS A 431 14.74 7.94 -1.16
CA LYS A 431 13.29 8.14 -0.97
C LYS A 431 12.45 7.48 -2.08
N THR A 432 12.93 7.53 -3.31
CA THR A 432 12.26 6.93 -4.48
C THR A 432 12.48 5.42 -4.56
N ALA A 433 13.61 4.93 -4.02
CA ALA A 433 13.90 3.49 -3.88
C ALA A 433 12.89 2.80 -2.96
N ASP A 434 12.48 3.44 -1.87
CA ASP A 434 11.53 2.85 -0.92
C ASP A 434 10.12 2.66 -1.52
N GLU A 435 9.79 3.36 -2.62
CA GLU A 435 8.47 3.27 -3.27
C GLU A 435 8.36 2.08 -4.25
N SER A 436 9.48 1.56 -4.77
CA SER A 436 9.46 0.51 -5.79
C SER A 436 10.49 -0.58 -5.54
N GLU A 437 10.02 -1.82 -5.37
CA GLU A 437 10.86 -2.97 -5.03
C GLU A 437 12.00 -3.21 -6.04
N LEU A 438 11.72 -3.07 -7.34
CA LEU A 438 12.72 -3.24 -8.39
C LEU A 438 13.83 -2.18 -8.32
N PHE A 439 13.47 -0.91 -8.11
CA PHE A 439 14.45 0.16 -8.00
C PHE A 439 15.23 0.04 -6.68
N ASN A 440 14.57 -0.43 -5.62
CA ASN A 440 15.20 -0.69 -4.33
C ASN A 440 16.35 -1.70 -4.43
N MET A 441 16.12 -2.82 -5.14
CA MET A 441 17.13 -3.84 -5.39
C MET A 441 18.34 -3.26 -6.15
N ILE A 442 18.09 -2.48 -7.21
CA ILE A 442 19.14 -1.85 -8.03
C ILE A 442 19.92 -0.82 -7.19
N PHE A 443 19.24 -0.04 -6.35
CA PHE A 443 19.85 0.99 -5.51
C PHE A 443 20.76 0.40 -4.42
N HIS A 444 20.35 -0.71 -3.79
CA HIS A 444 21.19 -1.46 -2.86
C HIS A 444 22.42 -2.07 -3.56
N GLY A 445 22.26 -2.54 -4.80
CA GLY A 445 23.33 -3.06 -5.64
C GLY A 445 24.24 -2.03 -6.31
N ARG A 446 24.15 -0.73 -5.99
CA ARG A 446 24.85 0.35 -6.73
C ARG A 446 26.37 0.17 -6.84
N TYR A 447 27.03 -0.31 -5.79
CA TYR A 447 28.48 -0.54 -5.80
C TYR A 447 28.88 -1.77 -6.64
N VAL A 448 28.01 -2.78 -6.68
CA VAL A 448 28.19 -3.96 -7.54
C VAL A 448 28.13 -3.54 -9.00
N LEU A 449 27.11 -2.74 -9.38
CA LEU A 449 26.96 -2.20 -10.73
C LEU A 449 28.13 -1.30 -11.14
N LEU A 450 28.64 -0.50 -10.22
CA LEU A 450 29.80 0.37 -10.46
C LEU A 450 31.05 -0.46 -10.80
N LEU A 451 31.33 -1.51 -10.02
CA LEU A 451 32.47 -2.39 -10.30
C LEU A 451 32.26 -3.20 -11.58
N MET A 452 31.05 -3.70 -11.83
CA MET A 452 30.71 -4.42 -13.07
C MET A 452 30.91 -3.55 -14.30
N GLY A 453 30.47 -2.29 -14.26
CA GLY A 453 30.69 -1.31 -15.32
C GLY A 453 32.17 -1.04 -15.54
N LEU A 454 32.93 -0.77 -14.47
CA LEU A 454 34.36 -0.46 -14.55
C LEU A 454 35.14 -1.64 -15.13
N PHE A 455 34.93 -2.85 -14.63
CA PHE A 455 35.58 -4.02 -15.19
C PHE A 455 35.13 -4.31 -16.63
N SER A 456 33.85 -4.10 -16.98
CA SER A 456 33.35 -4.26 -18.36
C SER A 456 33.98 -3.26 -19.32
N THR A 457 34.21 -2.00 -18.89
CA THR A 457 34.98 -1.06 -19.72
C THR A 457 36.42 -1.51 -19.92
N PHE A 458 37.04 -2.08 -18.89
CA PHE A 458 38.41 -2.58 -18.96
C PHE A 458 38.53 -3.81 -19.87
N THR A 459 37.65 -4.80 -19.74
CA THR A 459 37.63 -5.98 -20.61
C THR A 459 37.22 -5.63 -22.03
N GLY A 460 36.27 -4.71 -22.22
CA GLY A 460 35.90 -4.20 -23.54
C GLY A 460 37.04 -3.50 -24.27
N LEU A 461 37.91 -2.77 -23.54
CA LEU A 461 39.14 -2.22 -24.10
C LEU A 461 40.17 -3.31 -24.47
N ILE A 462 40.24 -4.40 -23.70
CA ILE A 462 41.10 -5.56 -24.02
C ILE A 462 40.58 -6.28 -25.27
N TYR A 463 39.27 -6.49 -25.40
CA TYR A 463 38.67 -7.08 -26.61
C TYR A 463 38.67 -6.11 -27.79
N ASN A 464 38.94 -4.82 -27.54
CA ASN A 464 38.89 -3.74 -28.51
C ASN A 464 37.52 -3.66 -29.20
N ASP A 465 36.44 -3.81 -28.44
CA ASP A 465 35.07 -3.76 -28.96
C ASP A 465 34.27 -2.61 -28.34
N VAL A 466 33.69 -1.78 -29.22
CA VAL A 466 32.94 -0.57 -28.90
C VAL A 466 31.65 -0.57 -29.70
N PHE A 467 30.51 -0.90 -29.06
CA PHE A 467 29.22 -1.02 -29.76
C PHE A 467 29.28 -1.93 -31.00
N GLY A 468 30.13 -2.95 -30.96
CA GLY A 468 30.40 -3.82 -32.08
C GLY A 468 31.36 -3.26 -33.12
N LEU A 469 32.19 -2.25 -32.82
CA LEU A 469 33.22 -1.67 -33.71
C LEU A 469 34.61 -1.68 -33.02
N THR A 470 35.70 -1.85 -33.79
CA THR A 470 37.08 -1.75 -33.27
C THR A 470 37.66 -0.35 -33.41
N ILE A 471 38.57 0.03 -32.50
CA ILE A 471 39.34 1.27 -32.58
C ILE A 471 40.82 0.95 -32.86
N ASP A 472 41.41 1.61 -33.85
CA ASP A 472 42.86 1.55 -34.09
C ASP A 472 43.58 2.65 -33.29
N LEU A 473 44.15 2.28 -32.14
CA LEU A 473 44.84 3.19 -31.22
C LEU A 473 46.36 3.21 -31.42
N PHE A 474 46.97 2.08 -31.81
CA PHE A 474 48.43 1.89 -31.83
C PHE A 474 49.01 1.56 -33.21
N GLY A 475 48.15 1.47 -34.23
CA GLY A 475 48.48 0.97 -35.57
C GLY A 475 48.48 -0.56 -35.60
N THR A 476 47.88 -1.13 -36.64
CA THR A 476 47.77 -2.58 -36.82
C THR A 476 49.14 -3.25 -37.02
N GLY A 477 49.31 -4.45 -36.46
CA GLY A 477 50.49 -5.30 -36.68
C GLY A 477 50.45 -6.07 -38.01
N TYR A 478 49.37 -5.92 -38.77
CA TYR A 478 49.16 -6.55 -40.06
C TYR A 478 49.32 -5.55 -41.20
N THR A 479 50.01 -5.98 -42.26
CA THR A 479 50.10 -5.25 -43.51
C THR A 479 49.23 -5.92 -44.56
N PHE A 480 48.36 -5.13 -45.18
CA PHE A 480 47.49 -5.59 -46.26
C PHE A 480 48.08 -5.09 -47.59
N GLY A 481 48.62 -6.01 -48.39
CA GLY A 481 49.07 -5.70 -49.76
C GLY A 481 47.90 -5.50 -50.74
N ALA A 482 48.18 -5.55 -52.04
CA ALA A 482 47.14 -5.50 -53.08
C ALA A 482 46.21 -6.75 -53.13
N GLY A 483 46.41 -7.73 -52.23
CA GLY A 483 45.63 -8.96 -52.11
C GLY A 483 44.60 -8.91 -50.98
N ARG A 484 43.79 -9.98 -50.86
CA ARG A 484 42.75 -10.16 -49.82
C ARG A 484 43.28 -10.78 -48.51
N THR A 485 44.59 -11.01 -48.40
CA THR A 485 45.23 -11.69 -47.26
C THR A 485 46.17 -10.72 -46.55
N GLY A 486 46.02 -10.58 -45.23
CA GLY A 486 46.93 -9.80 -44.39
C GLY A 486 48.16 -10.62 -44.00
N GLU A 487 49.35 -10.02 -44.10
CA GLU A 487 50.60 -10.60 -43.64
C GLU A 487 50.98 -9.99 -42.28
N PHE A 488 51.49 -10.82 -41.37
CA PHE A 488 51.92 -10.38 -40.03
C PHE A 488 53.27 -9.66 -40.15
N SER A 489 53.32 -8.39 -39.75
CA SER A 489 54.48 -7.50 -39.91
C SER A 489 55.44 -7.50 -38.71
N ASP A 490 55.57 -8.64 -38.03
CA ASP A 490 56.49 -8.87 -36.89
C ASP A 490 56.35 -7.86 -35.72
N ARG A 491 55.19 -7.18 -35.65
CA ARG A 491 54.84 -6.21 -34.62
C ARG A 491 53.57 -6.66 -33.92
N THR A 492 53.67 -7.02 -32.65
CA THR A 492 52.51 -7.37 -31.81
C THR A 492 51.76 -6.12 -31.38
N TYR A 493 50.43 -6.21 -31.33
CA TYR A 493 49.59 -5.12 -30.87
C TYR A 493 49.85 -4.89 -29.36
N PRO A 494 50.14 -3.66 -28.90
CA PRO A 494 50.61 -3.42 -27.53
C PRO A 494 49.58 -3.71 -26.43
N PHE A 495 48.28 -3.56 -26.71
CA PHE A 495 47.23 -3.66 -25.69
C PHE A 495 45.91 -4.14 -26.31
N GLY A 496 45.44 -5.33 -25.90
CA GLY A 496 44.19 -5.91 -26.39
C GLY A 496 44.33 -6.64 -27.73
N VAL A 497 43.19 -6.85 -28.40
CA VAL A 497 43.13 -7.52 -29.72
C VAL A 497 43.37 -6.53 -30.85
N ASP A 498 44.16 -6.95 -31.85
CA ASP A 498 44.48 -6.13 -33.03
C ASP A 498 43.19 -5.77 -33.83
N PRO A 499 42.94 -4.49 -34.13
CA PRO A 499 41.80 -4.04 -34.92
C PRO A 499 41.67 -4.73 -36.29
N ALA A 500 42.80 -5.19 -36.87
CA ALA A 500 42.85 -5.87 -38.15
C ALA A 500 41.93 -7.10 -38.24
N TRP A 501 41.61 -7.74 -37.11
CA TRP A 501 40.75 -8.93 -37.04
C TRP A 501 39.26 -8.65 -37.20
N TYR A 502 38.81 -7.40 -37.13
CA TYR A 502 37.38 -7.07 -37.15
C TYR A 502 36.70 -7.37 -38.50
N GLY A 503 37.41 -7.12 -39.61
CA GLY A 503 36.91 -7.28 -40.97
C GLY A 503 37.25 -8.60 -41.65
N THR A 504 37.86 -9.56 -40.94
CA THR A 504 38.33 -10.81 -41.56
C THR A 504 37.24 -11.89 -41.57
N SER A 505 37.24 -12.71 -42.62
CA SER A 505 36.31 -13.84 -42.75
C SER A 505 36.54 -14.94 -41.69
N ASN A 506 37.73 -14.98 -41.10
CA ASN A 506 38.13 -15.93 -40.06
C ASN A 506 38.09 -15.35 -38.64
N LYS A 507 37.53 -14.15 -38.42
CA LYS A 507 37.39 -13.50 -37.10
C LYS A 507 36.86 -14.47 -36.04
N LEU A 508 35.75 -15.15 -36.34
CA LEU A 508 35.08 -16.03 -35.39
C LEU A 508 35.97 -17.19 -34.93
N LEU A 509 36.80 -17.74 -35.82
CA LEU A 509 37.71 -18.84 -35.45
C LEU A 509 38.79 -18.36 -34.47
N PHE A 510 39.31 -17.15 -34.66
CA PHE A 510 40.32 -16.57 -33.78
C PHE A 510 39.74 -16.20 -32.41
N TYR A 511 38.63 -15.43 -32.39
CA TYR A 511 37.99 -14.99 -31.14
C TYR A 511 37.49 -16.17 -30.30
N ASN A 512 36.84 -17.17 -30.92
CA ASN A 512 36.38 -18.36 -30.20
C ASN A 512 37.56 -19.13 -29.58
N SER A 513 38.70 -19.22 -30.26
CA SER A 513 39.89 -19.88 -29.69
C SER A 513 40.45 -19.11 -28.50
N LEU A 514 40.53 -17.79 -28.62
CA LEU A 514 41.03 -16.89 -27.57
C LEU A 514 40.14 -16.91 -26.33
N GLU A 515 38.81 -16.79 -26.52
CA GLU A 515 37.83 -16.82 -25.44
C GLU A 515 37.84 -18.16 -24.71
N ASN A 516 37.86 -19.28 -25.44
CA ASN A 516 37.89 -20.61 -24.82
C ASN A 516 39.18 -20.86 -24.02
N GLU A 517 40.34 -20.39 -24.51
CA GLU A 517 41.60 -20.54 -23.79
C GLU A 517 41.64 -19.65 -22.54
N ASN A 518 41.17 -18.40 -22.65
CA ASN A 518 41.12 -17.48 -21.53
C ASN A 518 40.13 -17.93 -20.45
N ALA A 519 38.93 -18.38 -20.84
CA ALA A 519 37.95 -18.92 -19.89
C ALA A 519 38.53 -20.09 -19.09
N ARG A 520 39.21 -21.04 -19.76
CA ARG A 520 39.88 -22.15 -19.06
C ARG A 520 40.97 -21.69 -18.10
N LYS A 521 41.75 -20.67 -18.47
CA LYS A 521 42.80 -20.13 -17.60
C LYS A 521 42.19 -19.44 -16.38
N TYR A 522 41.11 -18.68 -16.55
CA TYR A 522 40.41 -18.01 -15.45
C TYR A 522 39.71 -18.99 -14.51
N ASP A 523 39.17 -20.10 -15.01
CA ASP A 523 38.53 -21.11 -14.15
C ASP A 523 39.53 -21.91 -13.29
N VAL A 524 40.77 -22.07 -13.78
CA VAL A 524 41.82 -22.82 -13.08
C VAL A 524 42.50 -21.99 -11.98
N VAL A 525 42.58 -20.67 -12.17
CA VAL A 525 43.23 -19.73 -11.25
C VAL A 525 42.23 -19.25 -10.21
#